data_AF-A0A7X2PGJ1-F1
#
_entry.id   AF-A0A7X2PGJ1-F1
#
_cell.length_a   1.000
_cell.length_b   1.000
_cell.length_c   1.000
_cell.angle_alpha   90.00
_cell.angle_beta   90.00
_cell.angle_gamma   90.00
#
_symmetry.space_group_name_H-M   'P 1'
#
loop_
_entity.id
_entity.type
_entity.pdbx_description
1 polymer ?
#
loop_
_entity_poly.entity_id
_entity_poly.type
_entity_poly.pdbx_seq_one_letter_code
_entity_poly.pdbx_strand_id
1 'polypeptide(L)' 'MRITTLLLLFTAFGLQAATHLKVGDTAPDFTLPSTAGKPVKLSDFKGKKNVVLAFFPAAFTGG' A
#
# COMPACT_ATOMS: atom_id res chain seq x y z
N MET A 1 -39.53 -11.81 25.45
CA MET A 1 -39.86 -12.56 24.20
C MET A 1 -40.10 -11.51 23.11
N ARG A 2 -39.25 -11.22 22.12
CA ARG A 2 -38.10 -11.88 21.46
C ARG A 2 -37.13 -10.76 21.03
N ILE A 3 -35.88 -10.76 21.48
CA ILE A 3 -34.68 -11.09 20.66
C ILE A 3 -34.51 -10.17 19.43
N THR A 4 -33.79 -9.06 19.61
CA THR A 4 -32.96 -8.42 18.57
C THR A 4 -31.77 -7.74 19.24
N THR A 5 -31.01 -8.57 19.97
CA THR A 5 -29.71 -8.25 20.53
C THR A 5 -28.68 -8.14 19.41
N LEU A 6 -28.06 -6.96 19.29
CA LEU A 6 -26.62 -6.76 19.12
C LEU A 6 -25.81 -7.98 18.62
N LEU A 7 -25.24 -7.89 17.41
CA LEU A 7 -24.08 -8.72 17.11
C LEU A 7 -23.14 -8.13 16.05
N LEU A 8 -21.96 -7.77 16.56
CA LEU A 8 -20.63 -7.80 15.94
C LEU A 8 -20.30 -6.75 14.88
N LEU A 9 -19.47 -5.79 15.33
CA LEU A 9 -18.12 -5.61 14.80
C LEU A 9 -18.07 -5.80 13.28
N PHE A 10 -18.18 -4.70 12.53
CA PHE A 10 -17.48 -4.61 11.26
C PHE A 10 -16.01 -4.83 11.60
N THR A 11 -15.62 -6.10 11.46
CA THR A 11 -14.30 -6.64 11.63
C THR A 11 -13.33 -5.62 11.09
N ALA A 12 -12.39 -5.20 11.93
CA ALA A 12 -11.16 -4.57 11.49
C ALA A 12 -10.70 -5.34 10.26
N PHE A 13 -10.87 -4.73 9.09
CA PHE A 13 -10.38 -5.28 7.84
C PHE A 13 -8.88 -5.36 8.07
N GLY A 14 -8.40 -6.58 8.34
CA GLY A 14 -7.09 -6.79 8.90
C GLY A 14 -6.08 -6.03 8.06
N LEU A 15 -5.22 -5.25 8.73
CA LEU A 15 -3.90 -4.94 8.20
C LEU A 15 -3.13 -6.28 8.13
N GLN A 16 -3.57 -7.18 7.25
CA GLN A 16 -2.67 -8.17 6.72
C GLN A 16 -1.80 -7.35 5.78
N ALA A 17 -0.65 -6.89 6.27
CA ALA A 17 0.43 -6.55 5.36
C ALA A 17 0.60 -7.80 4.48
N ALA A 18 0.14 -7.71 3.23
CA ALA A 18 0.29 -8.77 2.26
C ALA A 18 1.79 -8.89 2.02
N THR A 19 2.45 -9.77 2.78
CA THR A 19 3.90 -10.00 2.68
C THR A 19 4.27 -10.67 1.36
N HIS A 20 3.27 -11.08 0.57
CA HIS A 20 3.43 -11.67 -0.73
C HIS A 20 2.42 -11.06 -1.71
N LEU A 21 2.92 -10.24 -2.64
CA LEU A 21 2.14 -9.72 -3.76
C LEU A 21 2.13 -10.75 -4.88
N LYS A 22 0.97 -11.02 -5.47
CA LYS A 22 0.85 -11.82 -6.71
C LYS A 22 0.47 -10.92 -7.90
N VAL A 23 0.70 -11.43 -9.10
CA VAL A 23 0.30 -10.75 -10.34
C VAL A 23 -1.21 -10.51 -10.32
N GLY A 24 -1.61 -9.29 -10.69
CA GLY A 24 -3.01 -8.84 -10.68
C GLY A 24 -3.48 -8.25 -9.36
N ASP A 25 -2.72 -8.38 -8.27
CA ASP A 25 -3.05 -7.69 -7.03
C ASP A 25 -2.99 -6.18 -7.21
N THR A 26 -3.91 -5.47 -6.57
CA THR A 26 -3.81 -4.01 -6.46
C THR A 26 -2.63 -3.68 -5.56
N ALA A 27 -1.67 -2.91 -6.10
CA ALA A 27 -0.52 -2.44 -5.33
C ALA A 27 -1.00 -1.64 -4.09
N PRO A 28 -0.48 -1.93 -2.88
CA PRO A 28 -0.76 -1.14 -1.69
C PRO A 28 -0.35 0.31 -1.88
N ASP A 29 -1.19 1.24 -1.44
CA ASP A 29 -0.87 2.65 -1.51
C ASP A 29 0.17 3.01 -0.44
N PHE A 30 1.13 3.87 -0.81
CA PHE A 30 2.19 4.33 0.08
C PHE A 30 2.62 5.74 -0.29
N THR A 31 3.22 6.42 0.68
CA THR A 31 3.83 7.74 0.51
C THR A 31 5.28 7.67 0.94
N LEU A 32 6.19 8.12 0.08
CA LEU A 32 7.63 8.15 0.37
C LEU A 32 8.16 9.60 0.30
N PRO A 33 9.18 9.92 1.12
CA PRO A 33 9.94 11.15 0.92
C PRO A 33 10.63 11.11 -0.44
N SER A 34 10.77 12.29 -1.07
CA SER A 34 11.47 12.45 -2.34
C SER A 34 12.64 13.42 -2.18
N THR A 35 13.66 13.24 -2.99
CA THR A 35 14.79 14.18 -3.12
C THR A 35 14.35 15.55 -3.64
N ALA A 36 13.18 15.66 -4.27
CA ALA A 36 12.58 16.92 -4.71
C ALA A 36 11.86 17.69 -3.59
N GLY A 37 11.90 17.20 -2.34
CA GLY A 37 11.34 17.87 -1.16
C GLY A 37 9.82 17.75 -0.98
N LYS A 38 9.09 17.23 -1.97
CA LYS A 38 7.66 16.90 -1.85
C LYS A 38 7.46 15.40 -1.72
N PRO A 39 6.67 14.91 -0.76
CA PRO A 39 6.32 13.49 -0.70
C PRO A 39 5.69 13.00 -2.00
N VAL A 40 5.98 11.76 -2.36
CA VAL A 40 5.45 11.10 -3.55
C VAL A 40 4.51 9.99 -3.10
N LYS A 41 3.26 10.03 -3.56
CA LYS A 41 2.26 9.01 -3.26
C LYS A 41 1.98 8.14 -4.48
N LEU A 42 1.93 6.81 -4.30
CA LEU A 42 1.70 5.88 -5.41
C LEU A 42 0.36 6.18 -6.11
N SER A 43 -0.69 6.52 -5.36
CA SER A 43 -2.00 6.85 -5.91
C SER A 43 -2.00 8.01 -6.90
N ASP A 44 -1.02 8.93 -6.84
CA ASP A 44 -0.98 10.12 -7.69
C ASP A 44 -0.76 9.79 -9.17
N PHE A 45 -0.18 8.60 -9.45
CA PHE A 45 0.13 8.09 -10.78
C PHE A 45 -0.91 7.10 -11.32
N LYS A 46 -1.84 6.62 -10.47
CA LYS A 46 -2.83 5.61 -10.84
C LYS A 46 -3.68 6.08 -12.01
N GLY A 47 -3.76 5.27 -13.07
CA GLY A 47 -4.51 5.58 -14.29
C GLY A 47 -3.89 6.63 -15.21
N LYS A 48 -2.71 7.18 -14.86
CA LYS A 48 -2.03 8.21 -15.66
C LYS A 48 -0.81 7.66 -16.37
N LYS A 49 -0.03 6.81 -15.70
CA LYS A 49 1.24 6.25 -16.19
C LYS A 49 1.51 4.87 -15.59
N ASN A 50 2.31 4.07 -16.27
CA ASN A 50 2.89 2.86 -15.70
C ASN A 50 3.96 3.25 -14.68
N VAL A 51 4.06 2.50 -13.58
CA VAL A 51 5.00 2.75 -12.48
C VAL A 51 5.80 1.48 -12.21
N VAL A 52 7.11 1.62 -12.04
CA VAL A 52 8.03 0.55 -11.64
C VAL A 52 8.63 0.94 -10.29
N LEU A 53 8.62 0.00 -9.34
CA LEU A 53 9.24 0.17 -8.03
C LEU A 53 10.53 -0.65 -7.98
N ALA A 54 11.65 0.01 -7.66
CA ALA A 54 12.96 -0.61 -7.53
C ALA A 54 13.50 -0.40 -6.11
N PHE A 55 14.02 -1.47 -5.51
CA PHE A 55 14.68 -1.44 -4.21
C PHE A 55 16.15 -1.74 -4.40
N PHE A 56 17.02 -0.95 -3.78
CA PHE A 56 18.46 -1.15 -3.79
C PHE A 56 19.01 -0.86 -2.38
N PRO A 57 20.11 -1.49 -1.94
CA PRO A 57 20.58 -1.40 -0.56
C PRO A 57 20.99 0.01 -0.14
N ALA A 58 21.73 0.70 -1.02
CA ALA A 58 22.23 2.05 -0.77
C ALA A 58 22.52 2.79 -2.08
N ALA A 59 22.27 4.10 -2.07
CA ALA A 59 22.65 4.97 -3.18
C ALA A 59 24.18 5.11 -3.23
N PHE A 60 24.73 5.35 -4.43
CA PHE A 60 26.16 5.64 -4.64
C PHE A 60 27.11 4.52 -4.19
N THR A 61 26.68 3.26 -4.28
CA THR A 61 27.52 2.07 -4.01
C THR A 61 27.73 1.25 -5.29
N GLY A 62 28.81 0.46 -5.32
CA GLY A 62 29.21 -0.34 -6.48
C GLY A 62 28.34 -1.56 -6.78
N GLY A 63 27.43 -1.91 -5.87
CA GLY A 63 26.64 -3.15 -5.93
C GLY A 63 27.38 -4.36 -5.38
#